data_AF-A0AAX2M1R2-F1
#
_entry.id   AF-A0AAX2M1R2-F1
#
_cell.length_a   1.000
_cell.length_b   1.000
_cell.length_c   1.000
_cell.angle_alpha   90.00
_cell.angle_beta   90.00
_cell.angle_gamma   90.00
#
_symmetry.space_group_name_H-M   'P 1'
#
loop_
_entity.id
_entity.type
_entity.pdbx_description
1 polymer ?
#
loop_
_entity_poly.entity_id
_entity_poly.type
_entity_poly.pdbx_seq_one_letter_code
_entity_poly.pdbx_strand_id
1 'polypeptide(L)'
;MNCFIAFGVITLQWVVLGFSFSFGKDEGLGLVGNFENFLLEGISGYNASGVSNILFVIFQMMFALIASAIITGSLVGRIKLGVLVIFLLFWSTLVYDVLAHMIWSSEGFLLKRGSLDFAGGGVVYISFGVAGLVGALIVGARKSDDEDKNAHSISYAFLGVILLFIGWLGFNAGSAGEMNDIAINAFIVSIISAACGFLSWVVLEWLIYKNRLF
;
A
#
# COMPACT_ATOMS: atom_id res chain seq x y z
N MET A 1 16.41 8.12 0.62
CA MET A 1 16.53 8.21 2.10
C MET A 1 15.18 8.09 2.79
N ASN A 2 14.22 9.00 2.60
CA ASN A 2 12.92 8.97 3.29
C ASN A 2 12.15 7.64 3.15
N CYS A 3 12.14 7.03 1.97
CA CYS A 3 11.49 5.72 1.76
C CYS A 3 12.14 4.60 2.60
N PHE A 4 13.44 4.67 2.87
CA PHE A 4 14.16 3.66 3.65
C PHE A 4 13.94 3.86 5.16
N ILE A 5 13.69 5.09 5.59
CA ILE A 5 13.24 5.40 6.95
C ILE A 5 11.83 4.87 7.15
N ALA A 6 10.92 5.12 6.19
CA ALA A 6 9.59 4.53 6.21
C ALA A 6 9.67 3.01 6.30
N PHE A 7 10.56 2.38 5.52
CA PHE A 7 10.82 0.95 5.62
C PHE A 7 11.16 0.50 7.05
N GLY A 8 12.14 1.12 7.70
CA GLY A 8 12.55 0.75 9.05
C GLY A 8 11.45 0.96 10.10
N VAL A 9 10.80 2.13 10.06
CA VAL A 9 9.74 2.50 11.03
C VAL A 9 8.55 1.56 10.91
N ILE A 10 8.08 1.29 9.69
CA ILE A 10 6.89 0.48 9.45
C ILE A 10 7.18 -1.00 9.66
N THR A 11 8.37 -1.49 9.32
CA THR A 11 8.77 -2.87 9.65
C THR A 11 8.71 -3.11 11.15
N LEU A 12 9.27 -2.19 11.95
CA LEU A 12 9.22 -2.32 13.41
C LEU A 12 7.80 -2.20 13.95
N GLN A 13 7.02 -1.23 13.47
CA GLN A 13 5.62 -1.08 13.89
C GLN A 13 4.81 -2.35 13.55
N TRP A 14 4.99 -2.91 12.36
CA TRP A 14 4.31 -4.13 11.90
C TRP A 14 4.62 -5.33 12.79
N VAL A 15 5.91 -5.58 13.05
CA VAL A 15 6.38 -6.70 13.88
C VAL A 15 5.92 -6.55 15.33
N VAL A 16 6.00 -5.34 15.90
CA VAL A 16 5.64 -5.11 17.30
C VAL A 16 4.14 -5.26 17.52
N LEU A 17 3.31 -4.65 16.67
CA LEU A 17 1.85 -4.59 16.91
C LEU A 17 0.98 -4.60 15.65
N GLY A 18 1.48 -4.12 14.50
CA GLY A 18 0.64 -3.94 13.31
C GLY A 18 0.04 -5.23 12.75
N PHE A 19 0.80 -6.32 12.75
CA PHE A 19 0.25 -7.64 12.38
C PHE A 19 -0.88 -8.06 13.33
N SER A 20 -0.68 -7.90 14.64
CA SER A 20 -1.66 -8.27 15.66
C SER A 20 -2.95 -7.46 15.54
N PHE A 21 -2.86 -6.15 15.29
CA PHE A 21 -4.03 -5.30 15.09
C PHE A 21 -4.74 -5.57 13.75
N SER A 22 -3.99 -5.93 12.71
CA SER A 22 -4.57 -6.21 11.39
C SER A 22 -5.23 -7.59 11.32
N PHE A 23 -4.60 -8.63 11.89
CA PHE A 23 -4.96 -10.03 11.65
C PHE A 23 -5.09 -10.88 12.92
N GLY A 24 -4.86 -10.31 14.10
CA GLY A 24 -5.16 -10.95 15.37
C GLY A 24 -6.67 -11.07 15.61
N LYS A 25 -7.03 -11.76 16.68
CA LYS A 25 -8.42 -11.99 17.06
C LYS A 25 -9.14 -10.67 17.32
N ASP A 26 -10.35 -10.54 16.79
CA ASP A 26 -11.16 -9.32 16.94
C ASP A 26 -11.70 -9.15 18.38
N GLU A 27 -11.81 -7.90 18.82
CA GLU A 27 -12.36 -7.50 20.13
C GLU A 27 -13.91 -7.41 20.15
N GLY A 28 -14.57 -7.89 19.10
CA GLY A 28 -16.02 -8.12 19.01
C GLY A 28 -16.77 -7.19 18.05
N LEU A 29 -16.16 -6.11 17.56
CA LEU A 29 -16.80 -5.14 16.64
C LEU A 29 -16.38 -5.31 15.17
N GLY A 30 -15.41 -6.16 14.87
CA GLY A 30 -14.79 -6.32 13.55
C GLY A 30 -13.91 -5.13 13.15
N LEU A 31 -13.43 -4.34 14.09
CA LEU A 31 -12.72 -3.08 13.82
C LEU A 31 -11.21 -3.22 13.92
N VAL A 32 -10.72 -3.96 14.92
CA VAL A 32 -9.29 -4.09 15.19
C VAL A 32 -9.04 -5.38 15.95
N GLY A 33 -7.90 -5.99 15.66
CA GLY A 33 -7.39 -7.14 16.39
C GLY A 33 -6.84 -6.75 17.76
N ASN A 34 -6.60 -7.77 18.59
CA ASN A 34 -6.06 -7.62 19.93
C ASN A 34 -4.51 -7.65 19.95
N PHE A 35 -3.93 -7.81 21.15
CA PHE A 35 -2.48 -7.93 21.38
C PHE A 35 -1.95 -9.37 21.38
N GLU A 36 -2.74 -10.36 20.96
CA GLU A 36 -2.38 -11.78 21.05
C GLU A 36 -1.11 -12.15 20.25
N ASN A 37 -0.85 -11.46 19.14
CA ASN A 37 0.33 -11.66 18.31
C ASN A 37 1.34 -10.51 18.42
N PHE A 38 1.42 -9.87 19.60
CA PHE A 38 2.47 -8.90 19.90
C PHE A 38 3.85 -9.52 19.66
N LEU A 39 4.75 -8.79 18.99
CA LEU A 39 6.06 -9.30 18.56
C LEU A 39 5.98 -10.60 17.73
N LEU A 40 4.86 -10.82 17.03
CA LEU A 40 4.56 -12.04 16.25
C LEU A 40 4.49 -13.31 17.11
N GLU A 41 4.18 -13.18 18.40
CA GLU A 41 4.02 -14.32 19.29
C GLU A 41 2.90 -15.26 18.81
N GLY A 42 3.13 -16.56 18.95
CA GLY A 42 2.16 -17.61 18.59
C GLY A 42 2.04 -17.91 17.09
N ILE A 43 2.70 -17.14 16.21
CA ILE A 43 2.62 -17.37 14.76
C ILE A 43 3.50 -18.55 14.33
N SER A 44 2.88 -19.66 13.98
CA SER A 44 3.55 -20.87 13.49
C SER A 44 2.64 -21.68 12.57
N GLY A 45 3.19 -22.70 11.91
CA GLY A 45 2.42 -23.61 11.06
C GLY A 45 2.09 -23.05 9.68
N TYR A 46 1.03 -23.60 9.09
CA TYR A 46 0.59 -23.38 7.72
C TYR A 46 -0.92 -23.19 7.66
N ASN A 47 -1.41 -22.44 6.68
CA ASN A 47 -2.83 -22.36 6.36
C ASN A 47 -3.32 -23.66 5.67
N ALA A 48 -4.62 -23.73 5.38
CA ALA A 48 -5.26 -24.89 4.76
C ALA A 48 -4.65 -25.25 3.38
N SER A 49 -4.03 -24.28 2.71
CA SER A 49 -3.42 -24.39 1.39
C SER A 49 -1.93 -24.73 1.45
N GLY A 50 -1.38 -24.97 2.65
CA GLY A 50 0.04 -25.29 2.85
C GLY A 50 0.97 -24.07 2.77
N VAL A 51 0.46 -22.85 2.83
CA VAL A 51 1.24 -21.61 2.88
C VAL A 51 1.60 -21.30 4.33
N SER A 52 2.87 -21.00 4.60
CA SER A 52 3.32 -20.76 5.97
C SER A 52 2.69 -19.49 6.55
N ASN A 53 2.24 -19.55 7.81
CA ASN A 53 1.66 -18.39 8.47
C ASN A 53 2.67 -17.25 8.62
N ILE A 54 3.97 -17.54 8.78
CA ILE A 54 5.01 -16.49 8.79
C ILE A 54 5.19 -15.84 7.41
N LEU A 55 4.97 -16.59 6.33
CA LEU A 55 5.00 -16.04 4.97
C LEU A 55 3.83 -15.06 4.78
N PHE A 56 2.65 -15.35 5.33
CA PHE A 56 1.53 -14.42 5.34
C PHE A 56 1.86 -13.11 6.09
N VAL A 57 2.51 -13.21 7.26
CA VAL A 57 2.99 -12.02 8.01
C VAL A 57 3.91 -11.15 7.14
N ILE A 58 4.88 -11.78 6.47
CA ILE A 58 5.86 -11.08 5.62
C ILE A 58 5.18 -10.47 4.41
N PHE A 59 4.26 -11.20 3.78
CA PHE A 59 3.50 -10.74 2.62
C PHE A 59 2.68 -9.49 2.96
N GLN A 60 1.91 -9.54 4.05
CA GLN A 60 1.10 -8.41 4.51
C GLN A 60 1.94 -7.21 4.97
N MET A 61 3.14 -7.44 5.51
CA MET A 61 4.09 -6.37 5.81
C MET A 61 4.45 -5.56 4.56
N MET A 62 4.57 -6.21 3.39
CA MET A 62 4.87 -5.51 2.14
C MET A 62 3.75 -4.54 1.74
N PHE A 63 2.49 -4.84 2.08
CA PHE A 63 1.35 -3.94 1.87
C PHE A 63 1.46 -2.71 2.77
N ALA A 64 1.77 -2.90 4.06
CA ALA A 64 1.96 -1.79 4.99
C ALA A 64 3.11 -0.88 4.55
N LEU A 65 4.20 -1.48 4.05
CA LEU A 65 5.38 -0.78 3.55
C LEU A 65 5.09 0.05 2.30
N ILE A 66 4.46 -0.54 1.27
CA ILE A 66 4.17 0.20 0.04
C ILE A 66 3.14 1.31 0.28
N ALA A 67 2.13 1.05 1.11
CA ALA A 67 1.13 2.04 1.48
C ALA A 67 1.79 3.26 2.13
N SER A 68 2.68 3.01 3.09
CA SER A 68 3.47 4.05 3.76
C SER A 68 4.45 4.78 2.82
N ALA A 69 4.97 4.12 1.79
CA ALA A 69 5.83 4.77 0.81
C ALA A 69 5.06 5.80 -0.05
N ILE A 70 3.77 5.59 -0.33
CA ILE A 70 2.93 6.51 -1.13
C ILE A 70 2.89 7.92 -0.50
N ILE A 71 2.67 8.01 0.81
CA ILE A 71 2.59 9.31 1.48
C ILE A 71 3.93 10.04 1.49
N THR A 72 5.04 9.30 1.58
CA THR A 72 6.37 9.94 1.52
C THR A 72 6.56 10.69 0.20
N GLY A 73 6.01 10.19 -0.91
CA GLY A 73 6.05 10.86 -2.22
C GLY A 73 5.27 12.18 -2.22
N SER A 74 4.08 12.20 -1.61
CA SER A 74 3.23 13.40 -1.57
C SER A 74 3.79 14.54 -0.70
N LEU A 75 4.53 14.20 0.35
CA LEU A 75 5.04 15.15 1.36
C LEU A 75 6.55 15.42 1.25
N VAL A 76 7.24 14.77 0.30
CA VAL A 76 8.70 14.89 0.15
C VAL A 76 9.13 16.35 -0.04
N GLY A 77 10.14 16.75 0.73
CA GLY A 77 10.69 18.11 0.70
C GLY A 77 9.78 19.18 1.31
N ARG A 78 8.69 18.81 1.99
CA ARG A 78 7.74 19.75 2.61
C ARG A 78 7.58 19.58 4.12
N ILE A 79 8.02 18.44 4.68
CA ILE A 79 7.91 18.13 6.10
C ILE A 79 9.27 17.78 6.71
N LYS A 80 9.42 18.05 8.01
CA LYS A 80 10.57 17.61 8.79
C LYS A 80 10.52 16.09 8.96
N LEU A 81 11.69 15.45 8.99
CA LEU A 81 11.79 14.00 9.14
C LEU A 81 11.08 13.47 10.39
N GLY A 82 11.23 14.13 11.55
CA GLY A 82 10.55 13.71 12.78
C GLY A 82 9.02 13.73 12.67
N VAL A 83 8.47 14.70 11.93
CA VAL A 83 7.02 14.77 11.67
C VAL A 83 6.58 13.62 10.79
N LEU A 84 7.37 13.25 9.77
CA LEU A 84 7.10 12.08 8.94
C LEU A 84 7.07 10.79 9.78
N VAL A 85 8.06 10.58 10.64
CA VAL A 85 8.15 9.37 11.48
C VAL A 85 6.94 9.26 12.42
N ILE A 86 6.59 10.35 13.10
CA ILE A 86 5.42 10.40 13.99
C ILE A 86 4.15 10.11 13.18
N PHE A 87 3.99 10.77 12.04
CA PHE A 87 2.84 10.56 11.17
C PHE A 87 2.71 9.10 10.72
N LEU A 88 3.81 8.47 10.27
CA LEU A 88 3.81 7.09 9.82
C LEU A 88 3.39 6.13 10.94
N LEU A 89 3.90 6.31 12.16
CA LEU A 89 3.50 5.48 13.30
C LEU A 89 2.01 5.62 13.61
N PHE A 90 1.51 6.85 13.72
CA PHE A 90 0.09 7.09 14.03
C PHE A 90 -0.83 6.62 12.92
N TRP A 91 -0.49 6.91 11.67
CA TRP A 91 -1.34 6.55 10.54
C TRP A 91 -1.37 5.04 10.32
N SER A 92 -0.22 4.38 10.42
CA SER A 92 -0.20 2.92 10.27
C SER A 92 -0.97 2.23 11.39
N THR A 93 -0.81 2.66 12.64
CA THR A 93 -1.51 2.03 13.78
C THR A 93 -3.00 2.37 13.87
N LEU A 94 -3.39 3.62 13.66
CA LEU A 94 -4.78 4.05 13.89
C LEU A 94 -5.66 3.98 12.65
N VAL A 95 -5.07 3.91 11.46
CA VAL A 95 -5.82 3.93 10.20
C VAL A 95 -5.54 2.67 9.38
N TYR A 96 -4.29 2.39 9.04
CA TYR A 96 -3.98 1.25 8.19
C TYR A 96 -4.34 -0.08 8.86
N ASP A 97 -3.87 -0.34 10.08
CA ASP A 97 -4.12 -1.62 10.77
C ASP A 97 -5.63 -1.85 11.00
N VAL A 98 -6.36 -0.79 11.35
CA VAL A 98 -7.83 -0.83 11.50
C VAL A 98 -8.52 -1.13 10.17
N LEU A 99 -8.13 -0.46 9.08
CA LEU A 99 -8.70 -0.71 7.75
C LEU A 99 -8.37 -2.13 7.27
N ALA A 100 -7.13 -2.58 7.46
CA ALA A 100 -6.70 -3.94 7.14
C ALA A 100 -7.54 -4.96 7.90
N HIS A 101 -7.78 -4.76 9.21
CA HIS A 101 -8.65 -5.62 9.98
C HIS A 101 -10.08 -5.61 9.46
N MET A 102 -10.68 -4.43 9.30
CA MET A 102 -12.06 -4.30 8.86
C MET A 102 -12.33 -4.97 7.50
N ILE A 103 -11.36 -4.93 6.59
CA ILE A 103 -11.52 -5.33 5.18
C ILE A 103 -10.96 -6.73 4.90
N TRP A 104 -9.85 -7.13 5.52
CA TRP A 104 -9.15 -8.38 5.20
C TRP A 104 -9.18 -9.44 6.29
N SER A 105 -9.42 -9.07 7.56
CA SER A 105 -9.63 -10.08 8.60
C SER A 105 -10.92 -10.84 8.34
N SER A 106 -10.90 -12.16 8.57
CA SER A 106 -12.11 -13.00 8.55
C SER A 106 -13.18 -12.52 9.54
N GLU A 107 -12.76 -11.82 10.60
CA GLU A 107 -13.64 -11.23 11.60
C GLU A 107 -14.05 -9.77 11.28
N GLY A 108 -13.50 -9.19 10.21
CA GLY A 108 -13.61 -7.79 9.84
C GLY A 108 -15.05 -7.31 9.55
N PHE A 109 -15.35 -6.11 10.02
CA PHE A 109 -16.67 -5.47 9.94
C PHE A 109 -17.14 -5.24 8.49
N LEU A 110 -16.23 -4.84 7.60
CA LEU A 110 -16.55 -4.56 6.20
C LEU A 110 -16.56 -5.85 5.39
N LEU A 111 -15.65 -6.79 5.66
CA LEU A 111 -15.66 -8.10 5.02
C LEU A 111 -16.98 -8.84 5.27
N LYS A 112 -17.44 -8.88 6.53
CA LYS A 112 -18.74 -9.48 6.91
C LYS A 112 -19.96 -8.82 6.26
N ARG A 113 -19.80 -7.63 5.67
CA ARG A 113 -20.86 -6.90 4.93
C ARG A 113 -20.72 -6.98 3.41
N GLY A 114 -19.81 -7.82 2.92
CA GLY A 114 -19.62 -8.05 1.48
C GLY A 114 -18.69 -7.03 0.81
N SER A 115 -17.85 -6.34 1.57
CA SER A 115 -16.77 -5.54 0.98
C SER A 115 -15.82 -6.44 0.19
N LEU A 116 -15.53 -6.05 -1.05
CA LEU A 116 -14.59 -6.75 -1.93
C LEU A 116 -13.38 -5.85 -2.17
N ASP A 117 -12.26 -6.20 -1.55
CA ASP A 117 -10.98 -5.53 -1.76
C ASP A 117 -9.87 -6.58 -1.89
N PHE A 118 -9.64 -7.03 -3.11
CA PHE A 118 -8.77 -8.17 -3.39
C PHE A 118 -7.30 -7.93 -3.03
N ALA A 119 -6.77 -6.74 -3.35
CA ALA A 119 -5.35 -6.42 -3.18
C ALA A 119 -5.13 -5.00 -2.64
N GLY A 120 -6.07 -4.41 -1.91
CA GLY A 120 -5.84 -3.14 -1.20
C GLY A 120 -6.20 -1.88 -1.97
N GLY A 121 -7.19 -1.94 -2.86
CA GLY A 121 -7.87 -0.77 -3.40
C GLY A 121 -8.22 0.24 -2.31
N GLY A 122 -8.92 -0.22 -1.27
CA GLY A 122 -9.30 0.58 -0.11
C GLY A 122 -8.17 0.76 0.89
N VAL A 123 -7.59 -0.36 1.34
CA VAL A 123 -6.62 -0.38 2.45
C VAL A 123 -5.31 0.33 2.10
N VAL A 124 -4.83 0.24 0.86
CA VAL A 124 -3.53 0.80 0.43
C VAL A 124 -3.72 2.09 -0.37
N TYR A 125 -4.39 2.02 -1.52
CA TYR A 125 -4.37 3.13 -2.48
C TYR A 125 -5.29 4.28 -2.08
N ILE A 126 -6.55 4.01 -1.72
CA ILE A 126 -7.49 5.06 -1.33
C ILE A 126 -7.05 5.69 0.00
N SER A 127 -6.74 4.88 1.01
CA SER A 127 -6.38 5.40 2.35
C SER A 127 -5.17 6.34 2.31
N PHE A 128 -4.05 5.92 1.70
CA PHE A 128 -2.84 6.73 1.63
C PHE A 128 -2.89 7.78 0.51
N GLY A 129 -3.71 7.59 -0.51
CA GLY A 129 -4.01 8.63 -1.51
C GLY A 129 -4.74 9.82 -0.87
N VAL A 130 -5.77 9.56 -0.07
CA VAL A 130 -6.48 10.60 0.70
C VAL A 130 -5.55 11.21 1.75
N ALA A 131 -4.77 10.41 2.46
CA ALA A 131 -3.78 10.91 3.41
C ALA A 131 -2.79 11.87 2.75
N GLY A 132 -2.28 11.52 1.57
CA GLY A 132 -1.35 12.34 0.80
C GLY A 132 -1.98 13.63 0.32
N LEU A 133 -3.23 13.59 -0.15
CA LEU A 133 -4.00 14.77 -0.54
C LEU A 133 -4.22 15.71 0.65
N VAL A 134 -4.75 15.20 1.76
CA VAL A 134 -5.00 15.99 2.97
C VAL A 134 -3.69 16.58 3.51
N GLY A 135 -2.62 15.78 3.55
CA GLY A 135 -1.29 16.25 3.94
C GLY A 135 -0.77 17.35 3.02
N ALA A 136 -0.94 17.23 1.69
CA ALA A 136 -0.55 18.27 0.74
C ALA A 136 -1.34 19.57 0.92
N LEU A 137 -2.64 19.48 1.26
CA LEU A 137 -3.49 20.64 1.54
C LEU A 137 -3.11 21.36 2.85
N ILE A 138 -2.78 20.61 3.90
CA ILE A 138 -2.39 21.17 5.21
C ILE A 138 -0.99 21.80 5.15
N VAL A 139 -0.03 21.10 4.55
CA VAL A 139 1.37 21.56 4.50
C VAL A 139 1.54 22.71 3.48
N GLY A 140 0.72 22.73 2.42
CA GLY A 140 0.73 23.76 1.40
C GLY A 140 1.75 23.55 0.28
N ALA A 141 1.79 24.50 -0.65
CA ALA A 141 2.65 24.48 -1.83
C ALA A 141 4.13 24.71 -1.46
N ARG A 142 5.04 24.19 -2.28
CA ARG A 142 6.47 24.49 -2.14
C ARG A 142 6.70 25.97 -2.40
N LYS A 143 7.51 26.60 -1.56
CA LYS A 143 8.10 27.91 -1.85
C LYS A 143 9.28 27.69 -2.80
N SER A 144 9.03 27.62 -4.10
CA SER A 144 10.08 27.67 -5.11
C SER A 144 9.69 28.68 -6.18
N ASP A 145 10.63 29.58 -6.50
CA ASP A 145 10.51 30.57 -7.58
C ASP A 145 10.74 29.94 -8.97
N ASP A 146 11.06 28.65 -9.05
CA ASP A 146 11.23 27.94 -10.32
C ASP A 146 9.87 27.63 -10.97
N GLU A 147 9.62 28.31 -12.09
CA GLU A 147 8.52 28.01 -13.03
C GLU A 147 8.68 26.64 -13.73
N ASP A 148 9.78 25.92 -13.47
CA ASP A 148 10.07 24.65 -14.13
C ASP A 148 9.26 23.51 -13.49
N LYS A 149 8.09 23.25 -14.07
CA LYS A 149 7.18 22.15 -13.71
C LYS A 149 7.66 20.78 -14.22
N ASN A 150 8.82 20.70 -14.85
CA ASN A 150 9.31 19.46 -15.45
C ASN A 150 9.74 18.42 -14.39
N ALA A 151 9.71 17.15 -14.80
CA ALA A 151 10.18 16.06 -13.95
C ALA A 151 11.69 16.21 -13.70
N HIS A 152 12.10 16.13 -12.42
CA HIS A 152 13.52 16.19 -12.04
C HIS A 152 14.38 15.11 -12.74
N SER A 153 13.80 13.95 -13.06
CA SER A 153 14.43 12.95 -13.92
C SER A 153 13.41 11.95 -14.46
N ILE A 154 13.25 11.93 -15.79
CA ILE A 154 12.38 10.98 -16.48
C ILE A 154 12.90 9.55 -16.33
N SER A 155 14.22 9.35 -16.41
CA SER A 155 14.84 8.02 -16.29
C SER A 155 14.58 7.37 -14.93
N TYR A 156 14.69 8.13 -13.83
CA TYR A 156 14.39 7.59 -12.50
C TYR A 156 12.90 7.34 -12.30
N ALA A 157 12.03 8.19 -12.86
CA ALA A 157 10.59 7.95 -12.85
C ALA A 157 10.24 6.65 -13.58
N PHE A 158 10.80 6.44 -14.78
CA PHE A 158 10.57 5.23 -15.57
C PHE A 158 11.12 3.96 -14.89
N LEU A 159 12.31 4.03 -14.30
CA LEU A 159 12.84 2.93 -13.49
C LEU A 159 11.91 2.57 -12.32
N GLY A 160 11.39 3.59 -11.63
CA GLY A 160 10.39 3.40 -10.57
C GLY A 160 9.14 2.69 -11.07
N VAL A 161 8.61 3.08 -12.23
CA VAL A 161 7.45 2.43 -12.86
C VAL A 161 7.72 0.96 -13.18
N ILE A 162 8.89 0.61 -13.71
CA ILE A 162 9.25 -0.79 -14.00
C ILE A 162 9.27 -1.61 -12.71
N LEU A 163 9.94 -1.11 -11.66
CA LEU A 163 10.03 -1.80 -10.37
C LEU A 163 8.65 -1.96 -9.72
N LEU A 164 7.83 -0.91 -9.77
CA LEU A 164 6.45 -0.96 -9.29
C LEU A 164 5.64 -1.99 -10.08
N PHE A 165 5.71 -1.99 -11.41
CA PHE A 165 4.96 -2.92 -12.25
C PHE A 165 5.32 -4.38 -11.93
N ILE A 166 6.62 -4.70 -11.87
CA ILE A 166 7.08 -6.06 -11.54
C ILE A 166 6.62 -6.46 -10.12
N GLY A 167 6.76 -5.56 -9.14
CA GLY A 167 6.29 -5.82 -7.78
C GLY A 167 4.76 -6.00 -7.70
N TRP A 168 4.01 -5.23 -8.49
CA TRP A 168 2.55 -5.26 -8.52
C TRP A 168 2.01 -6.61 -9.01
N LEU A 169 2.73 -7.30 -9.90
CA LEU A 169 2.35 -8.64 -10.33
C LEU A 169 2.33 -9.64 -9.15
N GLY A 170 3.38 -9.61 -8.31
CA GLY A 170 3.43 -10.43 -7.09
C GLY A 170 2.42 -9.99 -6.03
N PHE A 171 2.20 -8.68 -5.91
CA PHE A 171 1.24 -8.08 -4.99
C PHE A 171 -0.20 -8.54 -5.29
N ASN A 172 -0.63 -8.44 -6.56
CA ASN A 172 -1.97 -8.85 -6.94
C ASN A 172 -2.12 -10.38 -6.97
N ALA A 173 -1.21 -11.11 -7.63
CA ALA A 173 -1.33 -12.56 -7.71
C ALA A 173 -1.19 -13.24 -6.34
N GLY A 174 -0.27 -12.77 -5.51
CA GLY A 174 -0.07 -13.27 -4.15
C GLY A 174 -1.25 -13.01 -3.21
N SER A 175 -2.10 -12.02 -3.51
CA SER A 175 -3.31 -11.74 -2.73
C SER A 175 -4.35 -12.85 -2.78
N ALA A 176 -4.23 -13.80 -3.72
CA ALA A 176 -5.01 -15.04 -3.71
C ALA A 176 -4.70 -15.94 -2.50
N GLY A 177 -3.53 -15.76 -1.85
CA GLY A 177 -3.15 -16.49 -0.64
C GLY A 177 -2.73 -17.95 -0.83
N GLU A 178 -2.77 -18.45 -2.07
CA GLU A 178 -2.39 -19.82 -2.45
C GLU A 178 -2.10 -19.91 -3.96
N MET A 179 -1.57 -21.05 -4.41
CA MET A 179 -1.35 -21.32 -5.84
C MET A 179 -2.61 -21.95 -6.46
N ASN A 180 -3.47 -21.11 -7.03
CA ASN A 180 -4.73 -21.53 -7.65
C ASN A 180 -5.07 -20.70 -8.91
N ASP A 181 -6.21 -20.98 -9.53
CA ASP A 181 -6.68 -20.27 -10.72
C ASP A 181 -6.98 -18.78 -10.46
N ILE A 182 -7.31 -18.41 -9.21
CA ILE A 182 -7.52 -17.00 -8.82
C ILE A 182 -6.19 -16.24 -8.89
N ALA A 183 -5.09 -16.83 -8.41
CA ALA A 183 -3.76 -16.23 -8.50
C ALA A 183 -3.33 -16.02 -9.96
N ILE A 184 -3.57 -17.03 -10.81
CA ILE A 184 -3.26 -16.98 -12.25
C ILE A 184 -4.11 -15.89 -12.93
N ASN A 185 -5.41 -15.86 -12.64
CA ASN A 185 -6.31 -14.84 -13.18
C ASN A 185 -5.87 -13.43 -12.76
N ALA A 186 -5.60 -13.22 -11.47
CA ALA A 186 -5.11 -11.96 -10.91
C ALA A 186 -3.83 -11.48 -11.60
N PHE A 187 -2.89 -12.39 -11.87
CA PHE A 187 -1.66 -12.08 -12.60
C PHE A 187 -1.96 -11.59 -14.03
N ILE A 188 -2.81 -12.30 -14.78
CA ILE A 188 -3.18 -11.96 -16.16
C ILE A 188 -3.91 -10.63 -16.22
N VAL A 189 -4.94 -10.43 -15.39
CA VAL A 189 -5.72 -9.18 -15.41
C VAL A 189 -4.90 -7.98 -14.98
N SER A 190 -3.86 -8.17 -14.14
CA SER A 190 -2.93 -7.09 -13.77
C SER A 190 -2.14 -6.58 -14.97
N ILE A 191 -1.62 -7.49 -15.81
CA ILE A 191 -0.88 -7.12 -17.03
C ILE A 191 -1.80 -6.41 -18.02
N ILE A 192 -2.99 -6.99 -18.27
CA ILE A 192 -3.96 -6.41 -19.21
C ILE A 192 -4.39 -5.03 -18.74
N SER A 193 -4.70 -4.86 -17.44
CA SER A 193 -5.13 -3.57 -16.88
C SER A 193 -4.04 -2.50 -16.99
N ALA A 194 -2.79 -2.86 -16.70
CA ALA A 194 -1.66 -1.93 -16.84
C ALA A 194 -1.46 -1.50 -18.31
N ALA A 195 -1.54 -2.43 -19.26
CA ALA A 195 -1.43 -2.14 -20.69
C ALA A 195 -2.57 -1.23 -21.17
N CYS A 196 -3.82 -1.54 -20.81
CA CYS A 196 -4.98 -0.72 -21.13
C CYS A 196 -4.88 0.68 -20.52
N GLY A 197 -4.44 0.80 -19.27
CA GLY A 197 -4.25 2.10 -18.61
C GLY A 197 -3.19 2.95 -19.31
N PHE A 198 -2.03 2.36 -19.62
CA PHE A 198 -0.96 3.07 -20.33
C PHE A 198 -1.39 3.53 -21.72
N LEU A 199 -1.98 2.64 -22.53
CA LEU A 199 -2.44 3.01 -23.87
C LEU A 199 -3.55 4.06 -23.84
N SER A 200 -4.47 3.96 -22.87
CA SER A 200 -5.50 4.99 -22.67
C SER A 200 -4.88 6.35 -22.36
N TRP A 201 -3.87 6.39 -21.49
CA TRP A 201 -3.16 7.63 -21.18
C TRP A 201 -2.45 8.22 -22.41
N VAL A 202 -1.72 7.40 -23.18
CA VAL A 202 -1.04 7.82 -24.41
C VAL A 202 -2.02 8.39 -25.44
N VAL A 203 -3.17 7.73 -25.62
CA VAL A 203 -4.20 8.22 -26.54
C VAL A 203 -4.78 9.55 -26.06
N LEU A 204 -5.08 9.67 -24.75
CA LEU A 204 -5.58 10.93 -24.18
C LEU A 204 -4.57 12.06 -24.32
N GLU A 205 -3.29 11.80 -24.05
CA GLU A 205 -2.21 12.76 -24.22
C GLU A 205 -2.10 13.22 -25.68
N TRP A 206 -2.12 12.27 -26.62
CA TRP A 206 -2.06 12.56 -28.05
C TRP A 206 -3.24 13.44 -28.53
N LEU A 207 -4.45 13.14 -28.07
CA LEU A 207 -5.67 13.89 -28.40
C LEU A 207 -5.69 15.29 -27.80
N ILE A 208 -5.30 15.43 -26.53
CA ILE A 208 -5.34 16.70 -25.80
C ILE A 208 -4.25 17.65 -26.29
N TYR A 209 -3.04 17.14 -26.55
CA TYR A 209 -1.87 17.96 -26.88
C TYR A 209 -1.53 18.02 -28.38
N LYS A 210 -2.44 17.57 -29.26
CA LYS A 210 -2.39 17.72 -30.73
C LYS A 210 -1.01 17.38 -31.34
N ASN A 211 -0.64 16.10 -31.31
CA ASN A 211 0.54 15.53 -31.99
C ASN A 211 1.93 15.87 -31.40
N ARG A 212 2.05 16.24 -30.13
CA ARG A 212 3.35 16.16 -29.43
C ARG A 212 3.42 14.89 -28.60
N LEU A 213 4.09 13.89 -29.11
CA LEU A 213 4.56 12.74 -28.34
C LEU A 213 6.03 12.99 -28.03
N PHE A 214 6.28 13.37 -26.77
CA PHE A 214 7.56 13.85 -26.23
C PHE A 214 8.01 15.23 -26.77
#